data_AF-A0AAN6PHM0-F1
#
_entry.id   AF-A0AAN6PHM0-F1
#
_cell.length_a   1.000
_cell.length_b   1.000
_cell.length_c   1.000
_cell.angle_alpha   90.00
_cell.angle_beta   90.00
_cell.angle_gamma   90.00
#
_symmetry.space_group_name_H-M   'P 1'
#
loop_
_entity.id
_entity.type
_entity.pdbx_description
1 polymer ?
#
loop_
_entity_poly.entity_id
_entity_poly.type
_entity_poly.pdbx_seq_one_letter_code
_entity_poly.pdbx_strand_id
1 'polypeptide(L)'
;QEKKRGRGRPPRASNEAASPNQPPKEPPSTKPAKKNPPNRRPPSEPIPADEPQGSQQPAAPNPRHLTTLTRHIPRATIASKWTPLSTPSITAISSLLTDSARPVLHRLRDRDQRHAQAASILRTFAARLHSKLVRGMPFPPPSVPASRGGRGKRQGGGGGGHETELDFEKTVDAIAGLERALDPLVHSVVLLRGEKEREERALEREYAVLRRLEGNARAQVRGWREGRGREHVLVAGVGGRGEEGRGGERLEVVPKAGGEGGGGVFKDLQEEELLALSQQIGNHMESMKSNLGQIEGVLPAIAKSRAALQGTLCEHLDPEQYEQVLLG
;
A
#
# COMPACT_ATOMS: atom_id res chain seq x y z
N GLN A 1 -84.98 45.85 -34.21
CA GLN A 1 -83.69 45.14 -34.17
C GLN A 1 -83.24 44.83 -35.60
N GLU A 2 -81.98 44.46 -35.82
CA GLU A 2 -81.23 44.86 -37.02
C GLU A 2 -81.08 43.83 -38.14
N LYS A 3 -80.66 44.34 -39.31
CA LYS A 3 -80.24 43.56 -40.47
C LYS A 3 -78.74 43.25 -40.37
N LYS A 4 -78.31 42.07 -40.85
CA LYS A 4 -77.37 41.95 -41.99
C LYS A 4 -77.23 40.52 -42.50
N ARG A 5 -76.60 40.39 -43.68
CA ARG A 5 -76.47 39.15 -44.47
C ARG A 5 -75.03 38.63 -44.45
N GLY A 6 -74.84 37.31 -44.63
CA GLY A 6 -73.53 36.71 -44.89
C GLY A 6 -73.60 35.31 -45.53
N ARG A 7 -73.35 35.21 -46.83
CA ARG A 7 -72.97 33.99 -47.58
C ARG A 7 -71.70 34.36 -48.37
N GLY A 8 -70.68 33.53 -48.59
CA GLY A 8 -70.39 32.17 -48.11
C GLY A 8 -69.43 31.43 -49.09
N ARG A 9 -68.85 30.28 -48.68
CA ARG A 9 -67.98 29.35 -49.49
C ARG A 9 -66.61 29.89 -49.94
N PRO A 10 -65.67 29.04 -50.45
CA PRO A 10 -65.50 27.57 -50.29
C PRO A 10 -64.06 27.14 -49.85
N PRO A 11 -63.80 25.85 -49.54
CA PRO A 11 -62.48 25.32 -49.18
C PRO A 11 -61.79 24.52 -50.31
N ARG A 12 -60.49 24.19 -50.14
CA ARG A 12 -59.80 23.04 -50.76
C ARG A 12 -58.62 22.58 -49.90
N ALA A 13 -58.23 21.31 -50.02
CA ALA A 13 -57.13 20.70 -49.25
C ALA A 13 -56.28 19.74 -50.12
N SER A 14 -55.17 19.28 -49.51
CA SER A 14 -54.45 18.01 -49.76
C SER A 14 -53.37 17.92 -50.86
N ASN A 15 -52.31 17.16 -50.51
CA ASN A 15 -51.35 16.42 -51.35
C ASN A 15 -50.23 17.18 -52.11
N GLU A 16 -49.00 16.64 -52.26
CA GLU A 16 -48.23 15.67 -51.42
C GLU A 16 -46.73 15.63 -51.82
N ALA A 17 -45.89 15.08 -50.94
CA ALA A 17 -44.63 14.34 -51.19
C ALA A 17 -43.33 14.98 -51.78
N ALA A 18 -42.20 14.49 -51.22
CA ALA A 18 -40.87 14.23 -51.81
C ALA A 18 -39.79 15.34 -51.97
N SER A 19 -38.58 14.98 -51.50
CA SER A 19 -37.23 15.52 -51.79
C SER A 19 -36.48 14.50 -52.72
N PRO A 20 -35.19 14.61 -53.15
CA PRO A 20 -34.06 15.42 -52.62
C PRO A 20 -32.97 15.96 -53.61
N ASN A 21 -31.97 16.66 -53.04
CA ASN A 21 -30.55 16.86 -53.45
C ASN A 21 -30.11 17.33 -54.87
N GLN A 22 -29.53 18.55 -54.92
CA GLN A 22 -28.14 18.96 -55.34
C GLN A 22 -27.39 18.32 -56.55
N PRO A 23 -26.34 18.97 -57.14
CA PRO A 23 -25.59 20.21 -56.75
C PRO A 23 -25.64 21.27 -57.91
N PRO A 24 -24.60 22.02 -58.37
CA PRO A 24 -23.33 22.55 -57.80
C PRO A 24 -22.96 24.05 -58.10
N LYS A 25 -21.86 24.56 -57.50
CA LYS A 25 -20.95 25.67 -57.95
C LYS A 25 -21.49 27.15 -58.03
N GLU A 26 -20.69 28.25 -58.00
CA GLU A 26 -19.33 28.51 -57.42
C GLU A 26 -19.02 29.99 -57.00
N PRO A 27 -18.36 30.95 -57.74
CA PRO A 27 -17.75 32.17 -57.13
C PRO A 27 -18.16 33.51 -57.85
N PRO A 28 -17.46 34.68 -57.82
CA PRO A 28 -16.31 35.16 -57.01
C PRO A 28 -16.39 36.62 -56.43
N SER A 29 -15.34 37.00 -55.66
CA SER A 29 -14.69 38.34 -55.54
C SER A 29 -15.39 39.62 -55.03
N THR A 30 -15.04 40.06 -53.81
CA THR A 30 -14.19 41.29 -53.59
C THR A 30 -13.76 41.43 -52.11
N LYS A 31 -12.54 41.97 -51.88
CA LYS A 31 -11.84 42.24 -50.60
C LYS A 31 -10.47 42.91 -50.93
N PRO A 32 -9.66 43.44 -49.98
CA PRO A 32 -9.91 43.83 -48.58
C PRO A 32 -9.37 45.26 -48.24
N ALA A 33 -9.45 45.67 -46.96
CA ALA A 33 -8.55 46.66 -46.37
C ALA A 33 -8.17 46.24 -44.93
N LYS A 34 -6.92 46.48 -44.51
CA LYS A 34 -6.39 46.15 -43.16
C LYS A 34 -6.09 47.43 -42.37
N LYS A 35 -6.16 47.37 -41.03
CA LYS A 35 -5.60 48.37 -40.11
C LYS A 35 -4.54 47.71 -39.22
N ASN A 36 -3.42 48.40 -39.01
CA ASN A 36 -2.34 47.98 -38.11
C ASN A 36 -2.32 48.88 -36.85
N PRO A 37 -1.96 48.36 -35.66
CA PRO A 37 -1.67 49.17 -34.48
C PRO A 37 -0.18 49.62 -34.46
N PRO A 38 0.15 50.85 -34.02
CA PRO A 38 1.53 51.30 -33.84
C PRO A 38 2.10 50.95 -32.45
N ASN A 39 3.42 50.85 -32.36
CA ASN A 39 4.19 50.61 -31.12
C ASN A 39 5.34 51.63 -31.03
N ARG A 40 5.51 52.34 -29.90
CA ARG A 40 6.78 53.03 -29.54
C ARG A 40 6.85 53.51 -28.08
N ARG A 41 8.09 53.52 -27.56
CA ARG A 41 8.69 54.11 -26.35
C ARG A 41 10.18 54.35 -26.69
N PRO A 42 11.00 55.03 -25.86
CA PRO A 42 10.80 56.21 -25.00
C PRO A 42 11.67 57.38 -25.55
N PRO A 43 12.14 58.38 -24.76
CA PRO A 43 13.25 58.23 -23.79
C PRO A 43 12.97 58.92 -22.42
N SER A 44 14.03 59.24 -21.65
CA SER A 44 14.00 59.46 -20.19
C SER A 44 14.83 60.66 -19.71
N GLU A 45 14.46 61.24 -18.57
CA GLU A 45 15.34 62.03 -17.68
C GLU A 45 15.16 61.60 -16.19
N PRO A 46 16.13 61.86 -15.29
CA PRO A 46 16.22 61.20 -13.98
C PRO A 46 15.82 62.07 -12.76
N ILE A 47 15.45 61.41 -11.66
CA ILE A 47 15.32 61.98 -10.29
C ILE A 47 16.05 61.02 -9.31
N PRO A 48 16.82 61.51 -8.33
CA PRO A 48 17.78 60.68 -7.58
C PRO A 48 17.28 60.12 -6.23
N ALA A 49 17.89 58.99 -5.86
CA ALA A 49 18.31 58.54 -4.52
C ALA A 49 17.30 58.17 -3.39
N ASP A 50 17.57 56.97 -2.85
CA ASP A 50 17.45 56.52 -1.44
C ASP A 50 16.09 56.18 -0.79
N GLU A 51 16.22 55.53 0.37
CA GLU A 51 15.22 54.87 1.24
C GLU A 51 14.65 53.50 0.73
N PRO A 52 14.39 52.52 1.63
CA PRO A 52 15.19 51.29 1.59
C PRO A 52 14.45 50.00 1.18
N GLN A 53 15.20 48.89 1.23
CA GLN A 53 14.77 47.54 0.85
C GLN A 53 13.46 47.09 1.51
N GLY A 54 12.38 47.09 0.72
CA GLY A 54 11.13 46.43 1.09
C GLY A 54 11.36 44.94 1.39
N SER A 55 10.90 44.49 2.55
CA SER A 55 11.17 43.14 3.06
C SER A 55 10.70 42.06 2.08
N GLN A 56 11.56 41.05 1.83
CA GLN A 56 11.17 39.87 1.06
C GLN A 56 10.19 39.02 1.87
N GLN A 57 8.92 39.38 1.78
CA GLN A 57 7.81 38.61 2.34
C GLN A 57 7.81 37.22 1.66
N PRO A 58 7.93 36.11 2.41
CA PRO A 58 8.06 34.79 1.81
C PRO A 58 6.83 34.48 0.97
N ALA A 59 7.05 34.14 -0.31
CA ALA A 59 5.98 33.91 -1.26
C ALA A 59 5.03 32.82 -0.73
N ALA A 60 3.75 33.19 -0.56
CA ALA A 60 2.74 32.27 -0.06
C ALA A 60 2.69 31.01 -0.96
N PRO A 61 2.62 29.80 -0.38
CA PRO A 61 2.69 28.56 -1.16
C PRO A 61 1.55 28.52 -2.18
N ASN A 62 1.90 28.38 -3.46
CA ASN A 62 0.95 28.43 -4.58
C ASN A 62 -0.26 27.51 -4.30
N PRO A 63 -1.49 28.04 -4.34
CA PRO A 63 -2.68 27.25 -4.08
C PRO A 63 -2.77 26.08 -5.07
N ARG A 64 -2.95 24.86 -4.54
CA ARG A 64 -3.01 23.62 -5.32
C ARG A 64 -4.32 23.56 -6.13
N HIS A 65 -4.33 24.20 -7.30
CA HIS A 65 -5.45 24.16 -8.22
C HIS A 65 -5.65 22.75 -8.79
N LEU A 66 -6.83 22.17 -8.57
CA LEU A 66 -7.22 20.90 -9.16
C LEU A 66 -7.50 21.10 -10.67
N THR A 67 -6.73 20.44 -11.53
CA THR A 67 -6.95 20.46 -12.98
C THR A 67 -8.00 19.43 -13.40
N THR A 68 -8.90 19.80 -14.31
CA THR A 68 -10.01 18.95 -14.76
C THR A 68 -9.55 17.94 -15.81
N LEU A 69 -9.26 16.70 -15.38
CA LEU A 69 -8.87 15.62 -16.29
C LEU A 69 -10.09 14.91 -16.93
N THR A 70 -10.37 15.20 -18.20
CA THR A 70 -11.46 14.56 -18.96
C THR A 70 -11.07 13.17 -19.48
N ARG A 71 -11.58 12.11 -18.82
CA ARG A 71 -11.38 10.72 -19.26
C ARG A 71 -12.54 10.24 -20.13
N HIS A 72 -12.22 9.66 -21.29
CA HIS A 72 -13.20 9.06 -22.19
C HIS A 72 -13.44 7.60 -21.77
N ILE A 73 -14.71 7.25 -21.52
CA ILE A 73 -15.10 5.94 -20.95
C ILE A 73 -15.98 5.21 -21.98
N PRO A 74 -15.60 4.00 -22.43
CA PRO A 74 -16.36 3.29 -23.46
C PRO A 74 -17.73 2.84 -22.92
N ARG A 75 -18.77 2.91 -23.76
CA ARG A 75 -20.16 2.65 -23.35
C ARG A 75 -20.38 1.25 -22.74
N ALA A 76 -19.56 0.27 -23.14
CA ALA A 76 -19.56 -1.08 -22.57
C ALA A 76 -19.09 -1.13 -21.11
N THR A 77 -18.11 -0.31 -20.68
CA THR A 77 -17.70 -0.29 -19.26
C THR A 77 -18.69 0.49 -18.39
N ILE A 78 -19.42 1.46 -18.95
CA ILE A 78 -20.59 2.05 -18.28
C ILE A 78 -21.65 0.96 -18.07
N ALA A 79 -22.10 0.30 -19.14
CA ALA A 79 -23.17 -0.72 -19.05
C ALA A 79 -22.84 -1.94 -18.16
N SER A 80 -21.55 -2.25 -17.93
CA SER A 80 -21.12 -3.40 -17.11
C SER A 80 -20.65 -3.05 -15.70
N LYS A 81 -20.14 -1.82 -15.45
CA LYS A 81 -19.56 -1.43 -14.14
C LYS A 81 -20.32 -0.32 -13.43
N TRP A 82 -21.17 0.43 -14.11
CA TRP A 82 -21.90 1.56 -13.52
C TRP A 82 -23.32 1.12 -13.17
N THR A 83 -23.57 0.97 -11.88
CA THR A 83 -24.90 0.61 -11.35
C THR A 83 -25.77 1.86 -11.18
N PRO A 84 -27.11 1.74 -11.20
CA PRO A 84 -27.97 2.83 -10.74
C PRO A 84 -27.69 3.12 -9.25
N LEU A 85 -27.79 4.39 -8.87
CA LEU A 85 -27.56 4.82 -7.48
C LEU A 85 -28.61 4.19 -6.52
N SER A 86 -28.19 3.85 -5.30
CA SER A 86 -29.05 3.20 -4.31
C SER A 86 -30.04 4.19 -3.66
N THR A 87 -31.20 3.69 -3.24
CA THR A 87 -32.23 4.48 -2.56
C THR A 87 -31.71 5.31 -1.36
N PRO A 88 -30.90 4.77 -0.41
CA PRO A 88 -30.36 5.59 0.68
C PRO A 88 -29.44 6.71 0.19
N SER A 89 -28.59 6.45 -0.81
CA SER A 89 -27.74 7.48 -1.41
C SER A 89 -28.54 8.54 -2.16
N ILE A 90 -29.67 8.18 -2.80
CA ILE A 90 -30.61 9.14 -3.40
C ILE A 90 -31.22 10.05 -2.32
N THR A 91 -31.60 9.49 -1.15
CA THR A 91 -32.08 10.31 -0.03
C THR A 91 -30.99 11.21 0.57
N ALA A 92 -29.75 10.73 0.69
CA ALA A 92 -28.61 11.55 1.16
C ALA A 92 -28.28 12.71 0.21
N ILE A 93 -28.35 12.51 -1.12
CA ILE A 93 -28.27 13.61 -2.08
C ILE A 93 -29.43 14.61 -1.88
N SER A 94 -30.63 14.13 -1.56
CA SER A 94 -31.79 15.01 -1.37
C SER A 94 -31.68 15.90 -0.13
N SER A 95 -31.15 15.39 1.00
CA SER A 95 -30.89 16.18 2.21
C SER A 95 -29.72 17.15 2.00
N LEU A 96 -28.63 16.72 1.36
CA LEU A 96 -27.50 17.59 1.00
C LEU A 96 -27.95 18.75 0.08
N LEU A 97 -28.88 18.51 -0.85
CA LEU A 97 -29.48 19.56 -1.68
C LEU A 97 -30.39 20.52 -0.89
N THR A 98 -31.16 20.04 0.11
CA THR A 98 -31.93 20.95 0.97
C THR A 98 -31.03 21.76 1.90
N ASP A 99 -29.90 21.21 2.31
CA ASP A 99 -29.03 21.83 3.32
C ASP A 99 -28.07 22.84 2.72
N SER A 100 -27.51 22.53 1.54
CA SER A 100 -26.79 23.51 0.71
C SER A 100 -27.68 24.65 0.19
N ALA A 101 -29.00 24.45 0.10
CA ALA A 101 -29.94 25.53 -0.20
C ALA A 101 -30.14 26.50 0.98
N ARG A 102 -30.03 26.06 2.24
CA ARG A 102 -30.24 26.90 3.44
C ARG A 102 -29.42 28.20 3.43
N PRO A 103 -28.08 28.22 3.21
CA PRO A 103 -27.31 29.46 3.19
C PRO A 103 -27.63 30.36 1.99
N VAL A 104 -28.04 29.80 0.85
CA VAL A 104 -28.48 30.60 -0.33
C VAL A 104 -29.79 31.33 -0.02
N LEU A 105 -30.74 30.64 0.60
CA LEU A 105 -32.01 31.21 1.02
C LEU A 105 -31.82 32.23 2.18
N HIS A 106 -30.95 31.94 3.15
CA HIS A 106 -30.63 32.89 4.22
C HIS A 106 -30.06 34.22 3.69
N ARG A 107 -29.22 34.18 2.65
CA ARG A 107 -28.71 35.39 1.95
C ARG A 107 -29.76 36.16 1.14
N LEU A 108 -30.96 35.59 0.97
CA LEU A 108 -32.08 36.19 0.24
C LEU A 108 -33.27 36.54 1.15
N ARG A 109 -33.18 36.25 2.46
CA ARG A 109 -34.27 36.42 3.44
C ARG A 109 -34.85 37.83 3.43
N ASP A 110 -34.02 38.86 3.27
CA ASP A 110 -34.42 40.28 3.30
C ASP A 110 -35.14 40.73 2.01
N ARG A 111 -35.51 39.80 1.12
CA ARG A 111 -36.15 40.03 -0.17
C ARG A 111 -37.16 38.93 -0.50
N ASP A 112 -38.28 38.87 0.24
CA ASP A 112 -39.30 37.81 0.19
C ASP A 112 -39.66 37.31 -1.22
N GLN A 113 -39.89 38.22 -2.18
CA GLN A 113 -40.20 37.85 -3.56
C GLN A 113 -39.06 37.05 -4.23
N ARG A 114 -37.80 37.45 -4.02
CA ARG A 114 -36.62 36.74 -4.55
C ARG A 114 -36.34 35.47 -3.76
N HIS A 115 -36.60 35.46 -2.45
CA HIS A 115 -36.53 34.27 -1.60
C HIS A 115 -37.52 33.19 -2.07
N ALA A 116 -38.79 33.54 -2.29
CA ALA A 116 -39.82 32.64 -2.79
C ALA A 116 -39.50 32.12 -4.21
N GLN A 117 -39.04 33.00 -5.11
CA GLN A 117 -38.57 32.61 -6.45
C GLN A 117 -37.41 31.62 -6.36
N ALA A 118 -36.35 31.93 -5.59
CA ALA A 118 -35.20 31.04 -5.41
C ALA A 118 -35.60 29.69 -4.79
N ALA A 119 -36.44 29.69 -3.76
CA ALA A 119 -36.95 28.46 -3.14
C ALA A 119 -37.74 27.59 -4.15
N SER A 120 -38.56 28.20 -5.01
CA SER A 120 -39.29 27.47 -6.06
C SER A 120 -38.36 26.87 -7.14
N ILE A 121 -37.31 27.61 -7.53
CA ILE A 121 -36.30 27.16 -8.50
C ILE A 121 -35.48 26.01 -7.91
N LEU A 122 -35.01 26.14 -6.67
CA LEU A 122 -34.25 25.10 -5.98
C LEU A 122 -35.10 23.83 -5.74
N ARG A 123 -36.37 23.97 -5.33
CA ARG A 123 -37.29 22.84 -5.16
C ARG A 123 -37.61 22.13 -6.47
N THR A 124 -37.84 22.86 -7.57
CA THR A 124 -38.09 22.25 -8.88
C THR A 124 -36.83 21.61 -9.48
N PHE A 125 -35.65 22.18 -9.22
CA PHE A 125 -34.36 21.56 -9.56
C PHE A 125 -34.12 20.27 -8.79
N ALA A 126 -34.28 20.28 -7.45
CA ALA A 126 -34.13 19.09 -6.62
C ALA A 126 -35.10 17.96 -7.01
N ALA A 127 -36.38 18.29 -7.28
CA ALA A 127 -37.36 17.32 -7.77
C ALA A 127 -36.97 16.73 -9.14
N ARG A 128 -36.44 17.56 -10.06
CA ARG A 128 -35.92 17.10 -11.36
C ARG A 128 -34.72 16.15 -11.16
N LEU A 129 -33.73 16.50 -10.34
CA LEU A 129 -32.59 15.63 -10.04
C LEU A 129 -33.03 14.31 -9.42
N HIS A 130 -33.87 14.33 -8.38
CA HIS A 130 -34.42 13.13 -7.75
C HIS A 130 -35.11 12.21 -8.78
N SER A 131 -35.95 12.77 -9.68
CA SER A 131 -36.59 11.99 -10.73
C SER A 131 -35.63 11.38 -11.77
N LYS A 132 -34.43 11.97 -11.96
CA LYS A 132 -33.39 11.44 -12.85
C LYS A 132 -32.55 10.35 -12.18
N LEU A 133 -32.27 10.48 -10.88
CA LEU A 133 -31.58 9.47 -10.09
C LEU A 133 -32.45 8.21 -9.92
N VAL A 134 -33.71 8.38 -9.51
CA VAL A 134 -34.69 7.27 -9.37
C VAL A 134 -34.97 6.57 -10.71
N ARG A 135 -34.83 7.26 -11.85
CA ARG A 135 -34.95 6.66 -13.19
C ARG A 135 -33.71 5.86 -13.62
N GLY A 136 -32.78 5.58 -12.70
CA GLY A 136 -31.67 4.65 -12.93
C GLY A 136 -30.57 5.22 -13.83
N MET A 137 -30.18 6.48 -13.63
CA MET A 137 -28.95 7.00 -14.25
C MET A 137 -27.76 6.13 -13.79
N PRO A 138 -26.94 5.58 -14.71
CA PRO A 138 -25.78 4.80 -14.34
C PRO A 138 -24.76 5.70 -13.63
N PHE A 139 -24.33 5.29 -12.44
CA PHE A 139 -23.36 6.00 -11.61
C PHE A 139 -22.05 5.22 -11.55
N PRO A 140 -20.88 5.88 -11.53
CA PRO A 140 -19.61 5.19 -11.34
C PRO A 140 -19.62 4.38 -10.02
N PRO A 141 -18.91 3.25 -9.94
CA PRO A 141 -18.78 2.49 -8.69
C PRO A 141 -18.13 3.37 -7.60
N PRO A 142 -18.44 3.12 -6.31
CA PRO A 142 -17.89 3.91 -5.22
C PRO A 142 -16.37 3.74 -5.13
N SER A 143 -15.70 4.79 -4.69
CA SER A 143 -14.27 4.84 -4.36
C SER A 143 -13.97 4.06 -3.08
N VAL A 144 -14.88 4.07 -2.09
CA VAL A 144 -14.79 3.22 -0.90
C VAL A 144 -15.64 1.94 -1.07
N PRO A 145 -15.08 0.74 -0.84
CA PRO A 145 -15.88 -0.46 -0.80
C PRO A 145 -16.79 -0.43 0.45
N ALA A 146 -18.07 -0.74 0.28
CA ALA A 146 -19.01 -0.86 1.40
C ALA A 146 -18.44 -1.82 2.47
N SER A 147 -18.50 -1.42 3.74
CA SER A 147 -17.78 -2.10 4.83
C SER A 147 -18.05 -3.61 4.88
N ARG A 148 -16.98 -4.41 4.83
CA ARG A 148 -17.04 -5.88 4.73
C ARG A 148 -17.51 -6.59 6.02
N GLY A 149 -17.92 -5.85 7.05
CA GLY A 149 -18.43 -6.39 8.32
C GLY A 149 -19.79 -7.10 8.21
N GLY A 150 -20.56 -6.86 7.13
CA GLY A 150 -21.84 -7.52 6.90
C GLY A 150 -21.70 -8.95 6.39
N ARG A 151 -21.67 -9.94 7.30
CA ARG A 151 -21.62 -11.38 6.96
C ARG A 151 -23.00 -11.90 6.48
N GLY A 152 -23.53 -11.30 5.42
CA GLY A 152 -24.87 -11.55 4.88
C GLY A 152 -24.91 -11.57 3.34
N LYS A 153 -24.93 -12.76 2.76
CA LYS A 153 -24.91 -13.00 1.30
C LYS A 153 -26.26 -12.62 0.66
N ARG A 154 -26.34 -11.49 -0.07
CA ARG A 154 -27.33 -11.34 -1.15
C ARG A 154 -26.86 -10.49 -2.34
N GLN A 155 -26.82 -11.20 -3.46
CA GLN A 155 -26.65 -10.78 -4.85
C GLN A 155 -27.54 -9.58 -5.22
N GLY A 156 -26.97 -8.56 -5.88
CA GLY A 156 -27.74 -7.47 -6.54
C GLY A 156 -27.91 -6.18 -5.73
N GLY A 157 -26.83 -5.43 -5.50
CA GLY A 157 -26.92 -4.06 -4.95
C GLY A 157 -25.59 -3.46 -4.55
N GLY A 158 -24.90 -2.77 -5.47
CA GLY A 158 -23.62 -2.07 -5.21
C GLY A 158 -23.74 -0.78 -4.40
N GLY A 159 -24.68 -0.73 -3.45
CA GLY A 159 -25.31 0.51 -3.02
C GLY A 159 -24.87 1.13 -1.69
N GLY A 160 -23.95 0.49 -0.95
CA GLY A 160 -23.53 0.94 0.38
C GLY A 160 -22.34 1.92 0.41
N GLY A 161 -21.48 1.92 -0.62
CA GLY A 161 -20.28 2.76 -0.65
C GLY A 161 -20.59 4.24 -0.92
N HIS A 162 -21.54 4.51 -1.82
CA HIS A 162 -21.95 5.89 -2.14
C HIS A 162 -22.59 6.62 -0.96
N GLU A 163 -23.33 5.93 -0.09
CA GLU A 163 -23.86 6.54 1.15
C GLU A 163 -22.72 7.05 2.03
N THR A 164 -21.71 6.21 2.28
CA THR A 164 -20.52 6.59 3.07
C THR A 164 -19.64 7.66 2.44
N GLU A 165 -19.81 7.98 1.15
CA GLU A 165 -19.12 9.06 0.44
C GLU A 165 -19.89 10.39 0.45
N LEU A 166 -21.21 10.33 0.61
CA LEU A 166 -22.09 11.51 0.66
C LEU A 166 -22.15 12.12 2.06
N ASP A 167 -21.98 11.30 3.09
CA ASP A 167 -21.96 11.73 4.48
C ASP A 167 -20.57 12.23 4.89
N PHE A 168 -20.39 13.55 4.88
CA PHE A 168 -19.11 14.22 5.20
C PHE A 168 -18.46 13.71 6.49
N GLU A 169 -19.20 13.64 7.60
CA GLU A 169 -18.66 13.17 8.89
C GLU A 169 -18.13 11.72 8.79
N LYS A 170 -18.84 10.80 8.10
CA LYS A 170 -18.37 9.42 7.88
C LYS A 170 -17.07 9.40 7.07
N THR A 171 -16.89 10.32 6.10
CA THR A 171 -15.64 10.44 5.34
C THR A 171 -14.49 10.99 6.19
N VAL A 172 -14.75 11.95 7.08
CA VAL A 172 -13.76 12.54 7.99
C VAL A 172 -13.33 11.52 9.04
N ASP A 173 -14.27 10.79 9.66
CA ASP A 173 -13.97 9.69 10.58
C ASP A 173 -13.16 8.58 9.91
N ALA A 174 -13.48 8.24 8.65
CA ALA A 174 -12.72 7.25 7.87
C ALA A 174 -11.29 7.74 7.53
N ILE A 175 -11.12 9.01 7.16
CA ILE A 175 -9.81 9.62 6.92
C ILE A 175 -8.99 9.61 8.21
N ALA A 176 -9.54 10.12 9.31
CA ALA A 176 -8.86 10.13 10.61
C ALA A 176 -8.62 8.71 11.16
N GLY A 177 -9.43 7.72 10.75
CA GLY A 177 -9.19 6.30 11.03
C GLY A 177 -7.99 5.74 10.25
N LEU A 178 -7.84 6.11 8.97
CA LEU A 178 -6.70 5.76 8.13
C LEU A 178 -5.42 6.48 8.57
N GLU A 179 -5.49 7.73 8.99
CA GLU A 179 -4.35 8.49 9.53
C GLU A 179 -3.81 7.84 10.81
N ARG A 180 -4.69 7.55 11.80
CA ARG A 180 -4.34 6.81 13.02
C ARG A 180 -3.77 5.41 12.77
N ALA A 181 -4.06 4.80 11.62
CA ALA A 181 -3.47 3.52 11.20
C ALA A 181 -2.15 3.69 10.43
N LEU A 182 -1.97 4.82 9.73
CA LEU A 182 -0.77 5.15 8.97
C LEU A 182 0.38 5.59 9.88
N ASP A 183 0.12 6.42 10.89
CA ASP A 183 1.12 6.92 11.83
C ASP A 183 1.97 5.80 12.48
N PRO A 184 1.40 4.76 13.12
CA PRO A 184 2.19 3.68 13.71
C PRO A 184 2.94 2.85 12.65
N LEU A 185 2.45 2.74 11.42
CA LEU A 185 3.14 2.06 10.33
C LEU A 185 4.35 2.89 9.83
N VAL A 186 4.21 4.22 9.74
CA VAL A 186 5.33 5.13 9.42
C VAL A 186 6.39 5.05 10.52
N HIS A 187 5.99 5.07 11.79
CA HIS A 187 6.91 4.87 12.92
C HIS A 187 7.58 3.49 12.90
N SER A 188 6.86 2.40 12.60
CA SER A 188 7.47 1.07 12.50
C SER A 188 8.48 0.98 11.35
N VAL A 189 8.24 1.64 10.22
CA VAL A 189 9.20 1.70 9.11
C VAL A 189 10.48 2.46 9.50
N VAL A 190 10.39 3.50 10.34
CA VAL A 190 11.58 4.19 10.89
C VAL A 190 12.35 3.27 11.85
N LEU A 191 11.66 2.56 12.74
CA LEU A 191 12.28 1.61 13.68
C LEU A 191 12.97 0.45 12.95
N LEU A 192 12.30 -0.17 11.98
CA LEU A 192 12.85 -1.28 11.18
C LEU A 192 14.06 -0.86 10.34
N ARG A 193 14.10 0.39 9.85
CA ARG A 193 15.31 0.94 9.20
C ARG A 193 16.45 1.09 10.21
N GLY A 194 16.16 1.66 11.38
CA GLY A 194 17.15 1.82 12.45
C GLY A 194 17.74 0.49 12.93
N GLU A 195 16.92 -0.57 13.02
CA GLU A 195 17.39 -1.91 13.39
C GLU A 195 18.18 -2.58 12.27
N LYS A 196 17.70 -2.50 11.02
CA LYS A 196 18.45 -2.98 9.85
C LYS A 196 19.86 -2.38 9.81
N GLU A 197 20.01 -1.07 10.03
CA GLU A 197 21.33 -0.45 10.04
C GLU A 197 22.18 -0.84 11.28
N ARG A 198 21.62 -1.45 12.32
CA ARG A 198 22.39 -2.06 13.43
C ARG A 198 22.91 -3.43 13.02
N GLU A 199 22.06 -4.24 12.41
CA GLU A 199 22.40 -5.56 11.87
C GLU A 199 23.49 -5.46 10.79
N GLU A 200 23.34 -4.55 9.81
CA GLU A 200 24.35 -4.31 8.77
C GLU A 200 25.71 -3.93 9.39
N ARG A 201 25.73 -3.06 10.40
CA ARG A 201 26.96 -2.67 11.13
C ARG A 201 27.51 -3.76 12.05
N ALA A 202 26.71 -4.74 12.45
CA ALA A 202 27.18 -5.93 13.17
C ALA A 202 27.86 -6.90 12.20
N LEU A 203 27.19 -7.22 11.08
CA LEU A 203 27.73 -8.05 10.00
C LEU A 203 29.05 -7.49 9.44
N GLU A 204 29.17 -6.17 9.24
CA GLU A 204 30.43 -5.53 8.83
C GLU A 204 31.60 -5.83 9.78
N ARG A 205 31.35 -5.87 11.09
CA ARG A 205 32.34 -6.20 12.12
C ARG A 205 32.69 -7.68 12.08
N GLU A 206 31.69 -8.55 11.96
CA GLU A 206 31.88 -9.99 11.84
C GLU A 206 32.69 -10.36 10.59
N TYR A 207 32.37 -9.78 9.42
CA TYR A 207 33.18 -9.92 8.22
C TYR A 207 34.59 -9.32 8.39
N ALA A 208 34.78 -8.27 9.18
CA ALA A 208 36.11 -7.75 9.51
C ALA A 208 36.92 -8.68 10.42
N VAL A 209 36.28 -9.35 11.39
CA VAL A 209 36.89 -10.40 12.22
C VAL A 209 37.22 -11.63 11.36
N LEU A 210 36.29 -12.11 10.54
CA LEU A 210 36.50 -13.25 9.65
C LEU A 210 37.66 -13.02 8.68
N ARG A 211 37.75 -11.85 8.04
CA ARG A 211 38.91 -11.48 7.19
C ARG A 211 40.24 -11.48 7.94
N ARG A 212 40.25 -11.11 9.23
CA ARG A 212 41.45 -11.19 10.09
C ARG A 212 41.80 -12.65 10.41
N LEU A 213 40.82 -13.48 10.74
CA LEU A 213 41.02 -14.90 11.02
C LEU A 213 41.49 -15.68 9.79
N GLU A 214 40.92 -15.41 8.61
CA GLU A 214 41.41 -15.94 7.33
C GLU A 214 42.85 -15.48 7.05
N GLY A 215 43.16 -14.21 7.28
CA GLY A 215 44.52 -13.67 7.13
C GLY A 215 45.52 -14.40 8.01
N ASN A 216 45.18 -14.59 9.30
CA ASN A 216 45.99 -15.30 10.28
C ASN A 216 46.16 -16.79 9.91
N ALA A 217 45.08 -17.47 9.51
CA ALA A 217 45.14 -18.88 9.10
C ALA A 217 46.00 -19.06 7.83
N ARG A 218 45.85 -18.18 6.82
CA ARG A 218 46.69 -18.19 5.61
C ARG A 218 48.15 -17.86 5.93
N ALA A 219 48.42 -16.96 6.88
CA ALA A 219 49.76 -16.65 7.35
C ALA A 219 50.40 -17.84 8.09
N GLN A 220 49.66 -18.52 8.96
CA GLN A 220 50.12 -19.76 9.60
C GLN A 220 50.41 -20.85 8.56
N VAL A 221 49.51 -21.11 7.60
CA VAL A 221 49.73 -22.12 6.55
C VAL A 221 50.97 -21.83 5.69
N ARG A 222 51.33 -20.55 5.48
CA ARG A 222 52.61 -20.16 4.89
C ARG A 222 53.78 -20.42 5.84
N GLY A 223 53.68 -19.99 7.10
CA GLY A 223 54.70 -20.23 8.13
C GLY A 223 55.02 -21.72 8.34
N TRP A 224 54.01 -22.60 8.40
CA TRP A 224 54.18 -24.05 8.45
C TRP A 224 54.88 -24.60 7.21
N ARG A 225 54.58 -24.08 6.01
CA ARG A 225 55.24 -24.48 4.76
C ARG A 225 56.70 -24.02 4.70
N GLU A 226 56.97 -22.80 5.13
CA GLU A 226 58.32 -22.22 5.17
C GLU A 226 59.19 -22.84 6.28
N GLY A 227 58.59 -23.14 7.44
CA GLY A 227 59.21 -23.86 8.56
C GLY A 227 59.58 -25.30 8.18
N ARG A 228 58.65 -26.04 7.56
CA ARG A 228 58.90 -27.40 7.04
C ARG A 228 59.99 -27.44 5.95
N GLY A 229 60.27 -26.32 5.29
CA GLY A 229 61.41 -26.17 4.38
C GLY A 229 62.76 -25.86 5.07
N ARG A 230 62.75 -25.60 6.38
CA ARG A 230 63.93 -25.33 7.23
C ARG A 230 64.18 -26.44 8.27
N GLU A 231 63.19 -27.28 8.52
CA GLU A 231 63.35 -28.52 9.30
C GLU A 231 64.32 -29.48 8.60
N HIS A 232 65.32 -29.96 9.33
CA HIS A 232 66.35 -30.85 8.78
C HIS A 232 65.76 -32.23 8.45
N VAL A 233 66.27 -32.86 7.39
CA VAL A 233 65.74 -34.11 6.77
C VAL A 233 65.47 -35.25 7.77
N LEU A 234 66.19 -35.29 8.90
CA LEU A 234 66.03 -36.32 9.94
C LEU A 234 64.70 -36.23 10.71
N VAL A 235 64.05 -35.07 10.76
CA VAL A 235 62.71 -34.93 11.38
C VAL A 235 61.62 -35.51 10.47
N ALA A 236 61.79 -35.39 9.14
CA ALA A 236 60.83 -35.88 8.16
C ALA A 236 60.71 -37.42 8.10
N GLY A 237 61.67 -38.16 8.68
CA GLY A 237 61.73 -39.62 8.62
C GLY A 237 60.89 -40.38 9.65
N VAL A 238 60.43 -39.71 10.73
CA VAL A 238 59.76 -40.38 11.87
C VAL A 238 58.24 -40.55 11.65
N GLY A 239 57.67 -39.83 10.68
CA GLY A 239 56.21 -39.64 10.54
C GLY A 239 55.47 -40.51 9.52
N GLY A 240 55.99 -41.67 9.07
CA GLY A 240 55.21 -42.46 8.11
C GLY A 240 55.75 -43.82 7.62
N ARG A 241 55.34 -44.91 8.29
CA ARG A 241 54.93 -46.18 7.65
C ARG A 241 54.29 -47.17 8.64
N GLY A 242 53.15 -47.75 8.27
CA GLY A 242 52.45 -48.80 9.04
C GLY A 242 51.59 -48.25 10.20
N GLU A 243 50.46 -48.86 10.57
CA GLU A 243 49.73 -50.00 10.00
C GLU A 243 48.20 -49.79 10.11
N GLU A 244 47.43 -50.49 9.27
CA GLU A 244 45.98 -50.60 9.42
C GLU A 244 45.65 -51.69 10.46
N GLY A 245 45.30 -51.30 11.69
CA GLY A 245 45.18 -52.24 12.81
C GLY A 245 44.02 -51.94 13.78
N ARG A 246 42.87 -52.59 13.53
CA ARG A 246 41.69 -52.79 14.41
C ARG A 246 41.66 -52.10 15.79
N GLY A 247 40.68 -51.22 15.95
CA GLY A 247 39.70 -51.29 17.06
C GLY A 247 40.23 -51.36 18.50
N GLY A 248 40.61 -50.21 19.04
CA GLY A 248 40.81 -49.96 20.46
C GLY A 248 40.63 -48.45 20.74
N GLU A 249 40.25 -48.08 21.96
CA GLU A 249 39.95 -46.68 22.30
C GLU A 249 41.15 -45.76 22.06
N ARG A 250 40.96 -44.70 21.26
CA ARG A 250 41.99 -43.70 20.99
C ARG A 250 42.11 -42.73 22.18
N LEU A 251 42.61 -43.24 23.30
CA LEU A 251 43.20 -42.43 24.36
C LEU A 251 44.38 -41.65 23.78
N GLU A 252 44.29 -40.32 23.76
CA GLU A 252 45.40 -39.46 23.33
C GLU A 252 46.49 -39.43 24.41
N VAL A 253 47.42 -40.39 24.34
CA VAL A 253 48.64 -40.37 25.14
C VAL A 253 49.54 -39.24 24.64
N VAL A 254 49.35 -38.05 25.23
CA VAL A 254 50.22 -36.90 25.01
C VAL A 254 51.65 -37.28 25.42
N PRO A 255 52.66 -37.19 24.52
CA PRO A 255 54.02 -37.57 24.85
C PRO A 255 54.59 -36.61 25.89
N LYS A 256 54.95 -37.14 27.06
CA LYS A 256 55.57 -36.41 28.17
C LYS A 256 56.98 -35.98 27.78
N ALA A 257 57.12 -34.82 27.14
CA ALA A 257 58.40 -34.21 26.84
C ALA A 257 59.21 -33.98 28.13
N GLY A 258 60.43 -34.52 28.17
CA GLY A 258 61.37 -34.25 29.25
C GLY A 258 61.95 -32.85 29.12
N GLY A 259 61.40 -31.89 29.86
CA GLY A 259 61.89 -30.52 29.95
C GLY A 259 61.44 -29.87 31.26
N GLU A 260 62.32 -29.11 31.90
CA GLU A 260 62.08 -28.48 33.20
C GLU A 260 61.14 -27.28 33.02
N GLY A 261 59.84 -27.53 33.16
CA GLY A 261 58.80 -26.55 32.87
C GLY A 261 57.41 -27.18 32.96
N GLY A 262 57.13 -27.89 34.06
CA GLY A 262 55.94 -28.70 34.22
C GLY A 262 54.65 -27.91 34.45
N GLY A 263 54.21 -27.12 33.46
CA GLY A 263 52.90 -26.47 33.38
C GLY A 263 52.01 -27.18 32.35
N GLY A 264 51.18 -28.11 32.81
CA GLY A 264 50.16 -28.74 31.96
C GLY A 264 48.90 -27.88 31.91
N VAL A 265 48.11 -27.97 30.83
CA VAL A 265 46.89 -27.17 30.60
C VAL A 265 45.82 -27.34 31.70
N PHE A 266 45.96 -28.35 32.56
CA PHE A 266 45.08 -28.64 33.71
C PHE A 266 45.78 -28.47 35.08
N LYS A 267 46.91 -27.75 35.16
CA LYS A 267 47.60 -27.49 36.44
C LYS A 267 47.14 -26.23 37.16
N ASP A 268 46.61 -25.26 36.44
CA ASP A 268 46.10 -24.01 37.02
C ASP A 268 44.65 -24.16 37.51
N LEU A 269 43.97 -25.25 37.13
CA LEU A 269 42.66 -25.62 37.65
C LEU A 269 42.82 -26.45 38.92
N GLN A 270 42.33 -25.94 40.04
CA GLN A 270 42.31 -26.65 41.31
C GLN A 270 41.29 -27.80 41.27
N GLU A 271 41.50 -28.85 42.07
CA GLU A 271 40.57 -30.00 42.11
C GLU A 271 39.14 -29.56 42.48
N GLU A 272 39.01 -28.53 43.30
CA GLU A 272 37.75 -27.88 43.70
C GLU A 272 37.06 -27.15 42.53
N GLU A 273 37.82 -26.57 41.59
CA GLU A 273 37.29 -25.93 40.37
C GLU A 273 36.87 -26.96 39.32
N LEU A 274 37.59 -28.08 39.22
CA LEU A 274 37.19 -29.23 38.40
C LEU A 274 35.91 -29.89 38.94
N LEU A 275 35.77 -29.99 40.27
CA LEU A 275 34.53 -30.42 40.91
C LEU A 275 33.39 -29.42 40.64
N ALA A 276 33.62 -28.11 40.77
CA ALA A 276 32.62 -27.09 40.45
C ALA A 276 32.17 -27.15 38.97
N LEU A 277 33.10 -27.32 38.02
CA LEU A 277 32.79 -27.54 36.60
C LEU A 277 31.99 -28.82 36.39
N SER A 278 32.33 -29.92 37.07
CA SER A 278 31.58 -31.18 36.97
C SER A 278 30.15 -31.04 37.49
N GLN A 279 29.94 -30.29 38.58
CA GLN A 279 28.61 -29.97 39.11
C GLN A 279 27.85 -29.03 38.17
N GLN A 280 28.50 -28.02 37.58
CA GLN A 280 27.88 -27.13 36.60
C GLN A 280 27.44 -27.90 35.34
N ILE A 281 28.24 -28.84 34.85
CA ILE A 281 27.88 -29.73 33.74
C ILE A 281 26.73 -30.67 34.15
N GLY A 282 26.75 -31.23 35.36
CA GLY A 282 25.66 -32.03 35.91
C GLY A 282 24.33 -31.26 35.97
N ASN A 283 24.35 -30.08 36.57
CA ASN A 283 23.21 -29.15 36.65
C ASN A 283 22.71 -28.74 35.25
N HIS A 284 23.62 -28.54 34.29
CA HIS A 284 23.25 -28.23 32.91
C HIS A 284 22.64 -29.43 32.18
N MET A 285 23.17 -30.64 32.36
CA MET A 285 22.58 -31.88 31.84
C MET A 285 21.21 -32.17 32.47
N GLU A 286 21.03 -31.93 33.77
CA GLU A 286 19.74 -32.09 34.44
C GLU A 286 18.73 -31.03 33.99
N SER A 287 19.17 -29.79 33.77
CA SER A 287 18.36 -28.74 33.13
C SER A 287 17.94 -29.13 31.71
N MET A 288 18.86 -29.60 30.87
CA MET A 288 18.54 -30.12 29.53
C MET A 288 17.58 -31.31 29.58
N LYS A 289 17.77 -32.25 30.52
CA LYS A 289 16.89 -33.41 30.73
C LYS A 289 15.48 -32.98 31.19
N SER A 290 15.38 -31.99 32.07
CA SER A 290 14.11 -31.40 32.50
C SER A 290 13.37 -30.73 31.33
N ASN A 291 14.09 -29.94 30.52
CA ASN A 291 13.53 -29.30 29.33
C ASN A 291 13.08 -30.35 28.28
N LEU A 292 13.85 -31.43 28.09
CA LEU A 292 13.46 -32.54 27.22
C LEU A 292 12.22 -33.28 27.75
N GLY A 293 12.11 -33.53 29.06
CA GLY A 293 10.92 -34.14 29.66
C GLY A 293 9.66 -33.28 29.53
N GLN A 294 9.80 -31.94 29.53
CA GLN A 294 8.69 -31.03 29.22
C GLN A 294 8.27 -31.10 27.74
N ILE A 295 9.21 -31.37 26.83
CA ILE A 295 8.96 -31.51 25.38
C ILE A 295 8.46 -32.92 25.00
N GLU A 296 8.78 -33.95 25.78
CA GLU A 296 8.41 -35.35 25.53
C GLU A 296 6.89 -35.55 25.34
N GLY A 297 6.06 -34.80 26.08
CA GLY A 297 4.60 -34.80 25.93
C GLY A 297 4.08 -34.06 24.69
N VAL A 298 4.88 -33.21 24.04
CA VAL A 298 4.46 -32.37 22.91
C VAL A 298 4.40 -33.18 21.61
N LEU A 299 5.36 -34.08 21.37
CA LEU A 299 5.35 -34.96 20.19
C LEU A 299 4.09 -35.84 20.08
N PRO A 300 3.65 -36.58 21.12
CA PRO A 300 2.39 -37.34 21.07
C PRO A 300 1.15 -36.43 21.07
N ALA A 301 1.23 -35.19 21.56
CA ALA A 301 0.14 -34.22 21.41
C ALA A 301 0.00 -33.75 19.95
N ILE A 302 1.12 -33.49 19.25
CA ILE A 302 1.15 -33.19 17.80
C ILE A 302 0.67 -34.39 16.98
N ALA A 303 1.06 -35.61 17.34
CA ALA A 303 0.55 -36.82 16.67
C ALA A 303 -0.97 -36.96 16.82
N LYS A 304 -1.52 -36.71 18.02
CA LYS A 304 -2.97 -36.71 18.29
C LYS A 304 -3.70 -35.60 17.54
N SER A 305 -3.17 -34.37 17.52
CA SER A 305 -3.81 -33.26 16.80
C SER A 305 -3.76 -33.46 15.29
N ARG A 306 -2.65 -33.99 14.74
CA ARG A 306 -2.56 -34.39 13.32
C ARG A 306 -3.59 -35.46 12.98
N ALA A 307 -3.72 -36.51 13.80
CA ALA A 307 -4.71 -37.57 13.57
C ALA A 307 -6.16 -37.05 13.65
N ALA A 308 -6.47 -36.18 14.62
CA ALA A 308 -7.77 -35.55 14.73
C ALA A 308 -8.09 -34.64 13.52
N LEU A 309 -7.13 -33.83 13.09
CA LEU A 309 -7.26 -33.00 11.89
C LEU A 309 -7.48 -33.86 10.64
N GLN A 310 -6.68 -34.92 10.44
CA GLN A 310 -6.85 -35.86 9.33
C GLN A 310 -8.25 -36.51 9.34
N GLY A 311 -8.78 -36.88 10.51
CA GLY A 311 -10.17 -37.33 10.65
C GLY A 311 -11.18 -36.28 10.16
N THR A 312 -11.12 -35.06 10.69
CA THR A 312 -12.04 -33.97 10.28
C THR A 312 -11.90 -33.55 8.82
N LEU A 313 -10.72 -33.74 8.22
CA LEU A 313 -10.50 -33.48 6.79
C LEU A 313 -11.12 -34.58 5.93
N CYS A 314 -11.01 -35.86 6.32
CA CYS A 314 -11.70 -36.97 5.66
C CYS A 314 -13.25 -36.85 5.72
N GLU A 315 -13.79 -36.20 6.75
CA GLU A 315 -15.25 -35.97 6.89
C GLU A 315 -15.77 -34.78 6.05
N HIS A 316 -14.89 -33.93 5.52
CA HIS A 316 -15.27 -32.63 4.94
C HIS A 316 -14.65 -32.29 3.57
N LEU A 317 -13.66 -33.05 3.07
CA LEU A 317 -13.03 -32.85 1.75
C LEU A 317 -13.22 -34.08 0.86
N ASP A 318 -13.41 -33.84 -0.44
CA ASP A 318 -13.30 -34.88 -1.48
C ASP A 318 -11.86 -35.43 -1.52
N PRO A 319 -11.64 -36.72 -1.90
CA PRO A 319 -10.33 -37.36 -1.82
C PRO A 319 -9.22 -36.63 -2.60
N GLU A 320 -9.54 -36.07 -3.77
CA GLU A 320 -8.60 -35.28 -4.57
C GLU A 320 -8.14 -34.00 -3.84
N GLN A 321 -9.04 -33.35 -3.10
CA GLN A 321 -8.74 -32.16 -2.30
C GLN A 321 -7.98 -32.53 -1.02
N TYR A 322 -8.28 -33.69 -0.43
CA TYR A 322 -7.57 -34.23 0.73
C TYR A 322 -6.11 -34.58 0.39
N GLU A 323 -5.86 -35.24 -0.75
CA GLU A 323 -4.50 -35.50 -1.23
C GLU A 323 -3.73 -34.20 -1.51
N GLN A 324 -4.37 -33.22 -2.16
CA GLN A 324 -3.75 -31.91 -2.38
C GLN A 324 -3.37 -31.21 -1.06
N VAL A 325 -4.24 -31.21 -0.05
CA VAL A 325 -3.98 -30.59 1.26
C VAL A 325 -2.92 -31.34 2.07
N LEU A 326 -2.72 -32.65 1.85
CA LEU A 326 -1.65 -33.42 2.50
C LEU A 326 -0.29 -33.37 1.79
N LEU A 327 -0.26 -33.15 0.47
CA LEU A 327 0.95 -33.19 -0.35
C LEU A 327 1.52 -31.80 -0.70
N GLY A 328 0.67 -30.77 -0.81
CA GLY A 328 1.05 -29.37 -1.11
C GLY A 328 0.59 -28.88 -2.47
#